data_AF-A0A6C0EVK3-F1
#
_entry.id   AF-A0A6C0EVK3-F1
#
_cell.length_a   1.000
_cell.length_b   1.000
_cell.length_c   1.000
_cell.angle_alpha   90.00
_cell.angle_beta   90.00
_cell.angle_gamma   90.00
#
_symmetry.space_group_name_H-M   'P 1'
#
loop_
_entity.id
_entity.type
_entity.pdbx_description
1 polymer ?
#
loop_
_entity_poly.entity_id
_entity_poly.type
_entity_poly.pdbx_seq_one_letter_code
_entity_poly.pdbx_strand_id
1 'polypeptide(L)'
;MGCKCNSSKLNLKIPEILGILVAFCILYYLKYLNKIGCVCALNDKRTYILYYTCLIILFNIFAITPYYSLRFFTDYRFITYLLVIGSVLNIIFTLQYIEELKKNNCECSKSIIRDIMFILSTIRIFIWLLLLLLCISLFISYKI
;
A
#
# COMPACT_ATOMS: atom_id res chain seq x y z
N MET A 1 23.28 39.14 -4.23
CA MET A 1 22.42 38.12 -4.88
C MET A 1 23.07 36.76 -4.69
N GLY A 2 22.48 35.89 -3.87
CA GLY A 2 22.96 34.52 -3.69
C GLY A 2 21.77 33.57 -3.64
N CYS A 3 21.55 32.81 -4.71
CA CYS A 3 20.56 31.74 -4.71
C CYS A 3 21.10 30.57 -3.88
N LYS A 4 20.62 30.42 -2.64
CA LYS A 4 20.75 29.16 -1.89
C LYS A 4 19.81 28.13 -2.53
N CYS A 5 20.34 27.28 -3.40
CA CYS A 5 19.66 26.06 -3.83
C CYS A 5 19.45 25.17 -2.60
N ASN A 6 18.20 25.08 -2.15
CA ASN A 6 17.78 24.32 -0.99
C ASN A 6 17.69 22.82 -1.37
N SER A 7 18.81 22.11 -1.25
CA SER A 7 18.95 20.66 -1.55
C SER A 7 18.09 19.75 -0.67
N SER A 8 17.41 20.28 0.34
CA SER A 8 16.54 19.53 1.27
C SER A 8 15.19 19.09 0.67
N LYS A 9 14.77 19.63 -0.49
CA LYS A 9 13.49 19.25 -1.14
C LYS A 9 13.57 18.00 -2.03
N LEU A 10 14.76 17.50 -2.37
CA LEU A 10 14.92 16.40 -3.34
C LEU A 10 14.82 15.01 -2.70
N ASN A 11 15.20 14.85 -1.43
CA ASN A 11 15.21 13.55 -0.74
C ASN A 11 13.84 13.08 -0.23
N LEU A 12 12.80 13.91 -0.31
CA LEU A 12 11.50 13.62 0.30
C LEU A 12 10.52 12.84 -0.61
N LYS A 13 10.81 12.69 -1.93
CA LYS A 13 9.85 12.07 -2.89
C LYS A 13 10.16 10.62 -3.28
N ILE A 14 11.28 10.08 -2.81
CA ILE A 14 11.75 8.73 -3.17
C ILE A 14 10.75 7.64 -2.71
N PRO A 15 10.21 7.64 -1.48
CA PRO A 15 9.31 6.57 -1.04
C PRO A 15 7.97 6.56 -1.78
N GLU A 16 7.44 7.72 -2.18
CA GLU A 16 6.19 7.85 -2.94
C GLU A 16 6.35 7.29 -4.36
N ILE A 17 7.47 7.64 -5.02
CA ILE A 17 7.78 7.12 -6.36
C ILE A 17 7.92 5.59 -6.32
N LEU A 18 8.63 5.06 -5.33
CA LEU A 18 8.78 3.62 -5.15
C LEU A 18 7.43 2.94 -4.88
N GLY A 19 6.59 3.55 -4.04
CA GLY A 19 5.24 3.07 -3.74
C GLY A 19 4.35 2.98 -4.98
N ILE A 20 4.39 4.00 -5.85
CA ILE A 20 3.66 4.02 -7.13
C ILE A 20 4.16 2.90 -8.04
N LEU A 21 5.48 2.73 -8.18
CA LEU A 21 6.07 1.70 -9.04
C LEU A 21 5.65 0.29 -8.59
N VAL A 22 5.71 0.02 -7.29
CA VAL A 22 5.26 -1.26 -6.71
C VAL A 22 3.76 -1.46 -6.95
N ALA A 23 2.94 -0.43 -6.77
CA ALA A 23 1.49 -0.49 -7.02
C ALA A 23 1.17 -0.81 -8.49
N PHE A 24 1.92 -0.23 -9.44
CA PHE A 24 1.81 -0.56 -10.86
C PHE A 24 2.19 -2.01 -11.15
N CYS A 25 3.27 -2.54 -10.56
CA CYS A 25 3.65 -3.95 -10.70
C CYS A 25 2.53 -4.89 -10.22
N ILE A 26 1.90 -4.57 -9.09
CA ILE A 26 0.77 -5.36 -8.55
C ILE A 26 -0.43 -5.30 -9.49
N LEU A 27 -0.82 -4.12 -9.98
CA LEU A 27 -1.94 -3.98 -10.92
C LEU A 27 -1.69 -4.71 -12.23
N TYR A 28 -0.46 -4.61 -12.78
CA TYR A 28 -0.09 -5.31 -13.99
C TYR A 28 -0.22 -6.82 -13.80
N TYR A 29 0.29 -7.36 -12.70
CA TYR A 29 0.17 -8.78 -12.36
C TYR A 29 -1.30 -9.23 -12.23
N LEU A 30 -2.12 -8.49 -11.48
CA LEU A 30 -3.53 -8.84 -11.30
C LEU A 30 -4.35 -8.76 -12.59
N LYS A 31 -3.99 -7.86 -13.52
CA LYS A 31 -4.59 -7.78 -14.86
C LYS A 31 -4.10 -8.90 -15.77
N TYR A 32 -2.81 -9.24 -15.70
CA TYR A 32 -2.21 -10.33 -16.44
C TYR A 32 -2.89 -11.67 -16.12
N LEU A 33 -3.13 -11.96 -14.84
CA LEU A 33 -3.85 -13.17 -14.40
C LEU A 33 -5.26 -13.30 -15.01
N ASN A 34 -5.95 -12.18 -15.20
CA ASN A 34 -7.27 -12.16 -15.85
C ASN A 34 -7.17 -12.36 -17.34
N LYS A 35 -6.15 -11.77 -17.98
CA LYS A 35 -5.92 -11.91 -19.43
C LYS A 35 -5.61 -13.37 -19.82
N ILE A 36 -4.89 -14.11 -18.98
CA ILE A 36 -4.63 -15.55 -19.19
C ILE A 36 -5.81 -16.45 -18.79
N GLY A 37 -6.91 -15.87 -18.28
CA GLY A 37 -8.11 -16.62 -17.88
C GLY A 37 -7.90 -17.52 -16.67
N CYS A 38 -7.01 -17.16 -15.73
CA CYS A 38 -6.72 -18.07 -14.64
C CYS A 38 -7.80 -18.07 -13.55
N VAL A 39 -8.75 -19.00 -13.68
CA VAL A 39 -9.97 -19.10 -12.85
C VAL A 39 -9.68 -19.18 -11.36
N CYS A 40 -8.67 -19.95 -10.94
CA CYS A 40 -8.31 -20.11 -9.52
C CYS A 40 -7.93 -18.79 -8.81
N ALA A 41 -7.55 -17.77 -9.57
CA ALA A 41 -7.06 -16.49 -9.08
C ALA A 41 -8.13 -15.39 -9.20
N LEU A 42 -9.29 -15.71 -9.79
CA LEU A 42 -10.41 -14.81 -9.94
C LEU A 42 -11.34 -14.90 -8.72
N ASN A 43 -10.87 -14.39 -7.58
CA ASN A 43 -11.64 -14.31 -6.34
C ASN A 43 -12.05 -12.85 -6.02
N ASP A 44 -13.06 -12.67 -5.18
CA ASP A 44 -13.51 -11.33 -4.74
C ASP A 44 -12.40 -10.53 -4.05
N LYS A 45 -11.49 -11.23 -3.36
CA LYS A 45 -10.30 -10.65 -2.73
C LYS A 45 -9.39 -9.95 -3.74
N ARG A 46 -9.21 -10.55 -4.93
CA ARG A 46 -8.45 -9.94 -6.02
C ARG A 46 -9.10 -8.62 -6.45
N THR A 47 -10.42 -8.61 -6.58
CA THR A 47 -11.18 -7.43 -6.99
C THR A 47 -11.02 -6.29 -5.98
N TYR A 48 -11.10 -6.60 -4.68
CA TYR A 48 -10.81 -5.63 -3.62
C TYR A 48 -9.39 -5.06 -3.74
N ILE A 49 -8.36 -5.93 -3.83
CA ILE A 49 -6.96 -5.50 -3.90
C ILE A 49 -6.73 -4.60 -5.11
N LEU A 50 -7.36 -4.93 -6.25
CA LEU A 50 -7.27 -4.14 -7.48
C LEU A 50 -7.85 -2.73 -7.29
N TYR A 51 -9.07 -2.62 -6.75
CA TYR A 51 -9.70 -1.31 -6.51
C TYR A 51 -8.96 -0.49 -5.46
N TYR A 52 -8.56 -1.12 -4.35
CA TYR A 52 -7.80 -0.45 -3.30
C TYR A 52 -6.45 0.06 -3.83
N THR A 53 -5.74 -0.75 -4.63
CA THR A 53 -4.47 -0.34 -5.24
C THR A 53 -4.66 0.82 -6.21
N CYS A 54 -5.72 0.81 -7.02
CA CYS A 54 -6.07 1.92 -7.91
C CYS A 54 -6.32 3.21 -7.12
N LEU A 55 -7.12 3.12 -6.04
CA LEU A 55 -7.41 4.24 -5.15
C LEU A 55 -6.12 4.80 -4.54
N ILE A 56 -5.22 3.95 -4.04
CA ILE A 56 -3.93 4.39 -3.50
C ILE A 56 -3.06 5.08 -4.55
N ILE A 57 -3.03 4.61 -5.79
CA ILE A 57 -2.29 5.30 -6.87
C ILE A 57 -2.86 6.70 -7.09
N LEU A 58 -4.18 6.84 -7.17
CA LEU A 58 -4.82 8.16 -7.30
C LEU A 58 -4.45 9.08 -6.13
N PHE A 59 -4.55 8.59 -4.90
CA PHE A 59 -4.16 9.35 -3.71
C PHE A 59 -2.68 9.79 -3.74
N ASN A 60 -1.76 8.93 -4.16
CA ASN A 60 -0.35 9.28 -4.29
C ASN A 60 -0.12 10.35 -5.36
N ILE A 61 -0.82 10.28 -6.50
CA ILE A 61 -0.75 11.30 -7.56
C ILE A 61 -1.23 12.66 -7.03
N PHE A 62 -2.36 12.68 -6.31
CA PHE A 62 -2.86 13.90 -5.68
C PHE A 62 -1.88 14.45 -4.63
N ALA A 63 -1.24 13.58 -3.84
CA ALA A 63 -0.29 13.98 -2.80
C ALA A 63 1.01 14.58 -3.34
N ILE A 64 1.46 14.20 -4.55
CA ILE A 64 2.66 14.75 -5.20
C ILE A 64 2.44 16.21 -5.64
N THR A 65 1.18 16.60 -5.87
CA THR A 65 0.83 17.94 -6.34
C THR A 65 0.98 18.93 -5.17
N PRO A 66 1.94 19.89 -5.25
CA PRO A 66 2.31 20.74 -4.11
C PRO A 66 1.18 21.64 -3.60
N TYR A 67 0.16 21.87 -4.43
CA TYR A 67 -1.01 22.66 -4.09
C TYR A 67 -1.98 21.96 -3.12
N TYR A 68 -2.03 20.61 -3.12
CA TYR A 68 -3.05 19.84 -2.38
C TYR A 68 -2.49 19.01 -1.22
N SER A 69 -1.17 18.77 -1.19
CA SER A 69 -0.52 17.76 -0.36
C SER A 69 -0.78 17.86 1.16
N LEU A 70 -0.55 19.03 1.79
CA LEU A 70 -0.56 19.13 3.26
C LEU A 70 -1.91 19.54 3.87
N ARG A 71 -2.69 20.39 3.17
CA ARG A 71 -4.02 20.80 3.64
C ARG A 71 -5.05 19.67 3.55
N PHE A 72 -4.96 18.83 2.52
CA PHE A 72 -5.94 17.76 2.33
C PHE A 72 -5.94 16.74 3.49
N PHE A 73 -4.78 16.31 3.98
CA PHE A 73 -4.73 15.36 5.10
C PHE A 73 -5.18 15.96 6.44
N THR A 74 -5.01 17.26 6.63
CA THR A 74 -5.38 17.95 7.88
C THR A 74 -6.86 18.32 7.92
N ASP A 75 -7.43 18.74 6.79
CA ASP A 75 -8.83 19.13 6.67
C ASP A 75 -9.77 17.92 6.59
N TYR A 76 -9.33 16.79 6.01
CA TYR A 76 -10.17 15.60 5.79
C TYR A 76 -9.81 14.42 6.69
N ARG A 77 -9.86 14.61 8.02
CA ARG A 77 -9.58 13.55 9.02
C ARG A 77 -10.36 12.25 8.78
N PHE A 78 -11.63 12.37 8.35
CA PHE A 78 -12.47 11.22 8.03
C PHE A 78 -11.90 10.35 6.90
N ILE A 79 -11.40 10.97 5.83
CA ILE A 79 -10.79 10.26 4.70
C ILE A 79 -9.52 9.55 5.16
N THR A 80 -8.70 10.19 6.00
CA THR A 80 -7.51 9.56 6.56
C THR A 80 -7.85 8.32 7.39
N TYR A 81 -8.87 8.36 8.25
CA TYR A 81 -9.30 7.17 9.00
C TYR A 81 -9.81 6.06 8.09
N LEU A 82 -10.59 6.40 7.06
CA LEU A 82 -11.07 5.43 6.07
C LEU A 82 -9.91 4.76 5.31
N LEU A 83 -8.89 5.53 4.93
CA LEU A 83 -7.68 5.02 4.29
C LEU A 83 -6.89 4.09 5.22
N VAL A 84 -6.76 4.44 6.50
CA VAL A 84 -6.09 3.59 7.49
C VAL A 84 -6.82 2.26 7.63
N ILE A 85 -8.14 2.27 7.80
CA ILE A 85 -8.95 1.04 7.87
C ILE A 85 -8.82 0.22 6.59
N GLY A 86 -8.95 0.88 5.43
CA GLY A 86 -8.79 0.25 4.13
C GLY A 86 -7.41 -0.39 3.95
N SER A 87 -6.35 0.22 4.51
CA SER A 87 -4.99 -0.31 4.45
C SER A 87 -4.82 -1.59 5.25
N VAL A 88 -5.44 -1.68 6.41
CA VAL A 88 -5.44 -2.89 7.25
C VAL A 88 -6.21 -4.00 6.55
N LEU A 89 -7.41 -3.71 6.04
CA LEU A 89 -8.21 -4.67 5.26
C LEU A 89 -7.46 -5.15 4.01
N ASN A 90 -6.74 -4.27 3.34
CA ASN A 90 -5.94 -4.63 2.17
C ASN A 90 -4.81 -5.62 2.52
N ILE A 91 -4.15 -5.45 3.67
CA ILE A 91 -3.14 -6.40 4.14
C ILE A 91 -3.77 -7.77 4.38
N ILE A 92 -4.90 -7.81 5.10
CA ILE A 92 -5.62 -9.05 5.42
C ILE A 92 -6.04 -9.78 4.13
N PHE A 93 -6.70 -9.07 3.20
CA PHE A 93 -7.15 -9.68 1.95
C PHE A 93 -5.99 -10.08 1.04
N THR A 94 -4.88 -9.36 1.05
CA THR A 94 -3.68 -9.75 0.28
C THR A 94 -3.10 -11.06 0.82
N LEU A 95 -2.98 -11.22 2.13
CA LEU A 95 -2.51 -12.48 2.73
C LEU A 95 -3.46 -13.64 2.44
N GLN A 96 -4.76 -13.45 2.69
CA GLN A 96 -5.77 -14.46 2.43
C GLN A 96 -5.80 -14.88 0.95
N TYR A 97 -5.64 -13.93 0.04
CA TYR A 97 -5.55 -14.20 -1.40
C TYR A 97 -4.33 -15.07 -1.72
N ILE A 98 -3.16 -14.73 -1.19
CA ILE A 98 -1.92 -15.49 -1.42
C ILE A 98 -2.01 -16.89 -0.81
N GLU A 99 -2.58 -17.02 0.38
CA GLU A 99 -2.79 -18.32 1.04
C GLU A 99 -3.74 -19.21 0.25
N GLU A 100 -4.84 -18.67 -0.28
CA GLU A 100 -5.75 -19.43 -1.15
C GLU A 100 -5.08 -19.89 -2.44
N LEU A 101 -4.27 -19.02 -3.07
CA LEU A 101 -3.51 -19.40 -4.26
C LEU A 101 -2.53 -20.54 -3.97
N LYS A 102 -1.87 -20.52 -2.80
CA LYS A 102 -0.97 -21.58 -2.36
C LYS A 102 -1.74 -22.86 -2.03
N LYS A 103 -2.84 -22.75 -1.28
CA LYS A 103 -3.70 -23.88 -0.89
C LYS A 103 -4.28 -24.61 -2.10
N ASN A 104 -4.69 -23.86 -3.13
CA ASN A 104 -5.24 -24.39 -4.36
C ASN A 104 -4.14 -24.83 -5.37
N ASN A 105 -2.86 -24.81 -4.98
CA ASN A 105 -1.70 -25.14 -5.82
C ASN A 105 -1.75 -24.48 -7.21
N CYS A 106 -2.15 -23.21 -7.27
CA CYS A 106 -2.45 -22.64 -8.57
C CYS A 106 -1.19 -22.22 -9.33
N GLU A 107 -0.80 -23.04 -10.31
CA GLU A 107 0.47 -22.90 -11.05
C GLU A 107 0.55 -21.65 -11.91
N CYS A 108 -0.57 -21.25 -12.55
CA CYS A 108 -0.64 -20.03 -13.36
C CYS A 108 -0.25 -18.75 -12.58
N SER A 109 -0.41 -18.78 -11.25
CA SER A 109 -0.18 -17.65 -10.35
C SER A 109 1.26 -17.62 -9.84
N LYS A 110 2.03 -18.68 -10.09
CA LYS A 110 3.41 -18.83 -9.64
C LYS A 110 4.28 -17.81 -10.38
N SER A 111 4.57 -16.71 -9.68
CA SER A 111 5.41 -15.63 -10.18
C SER A 111 6.17 -15.01 -9.02
N ILE A 112 7.32 -14.41 -9.32
CA ILE A 112 8.12 -13.64 -8.36
C ILE A 112 7.27 -12.51 -7.73
N ILE A 113 6.30 -11.96 -8.47
CA ILE A 113 5.43 -10.88 -7.99
C ILE A 113 4.56 -11.36 -6.82
N ARG A 114 4.09 -12.59 -6.84
CA ARG A 114 3.32 -13.18 -5.72
C ARG A 114 4.15 -13.24 -4.44
N ASP A 115 5.41 -13.63 -4.56
CA ASP A 115 6.31 -13.73 -3.41
C ASP A 115 6.70 -12.35 -2.89
N ILE A 116 6.92 -11.37 -3.79
CA ILE A 116 7.11 -9.96 -3.42
C ILE A 116 5.89 -9.42 -2.67
N MET A 117 4.66 -9.67 -3.16
CA MET A 117 3.44 -9.23 -2.49
C MET A 117 3.32 -9.83 -1.08
N PHE A 118 3.71 -11.08 -0.89
CA PHE A 118 3.74 -11.72 0.42
C PHE A 118 4.74 -11.03 1.35
N ILE A 119 6.00 -10.86 0.91
CA ILE A 119 7.05 -10.22 1.68
C ILE A 119 6.66 -8.78 2.07
N LEU A 120 6.14 -8.00 1.12
CA LEU A 120 5.69 -6.63 1.37
C LEU A 120 4.54 -6.57 2.37
N SER A 121 3.59 -7.50 2.30
CA SER A 121 2.47 -7.56 3.25
C SER A 121 2.97 -7.90 4.66
N THR A 122 3.91 -8.85 4.77
CA THR A 122 4.56 -9.21 6.03
C THR A 122 5.34 -8.04 6.63
N ILE A 123 6.16 -7.34 5.84
CA ILE A 123 6.89 -6.14 6.28
C ILE A 123 5.92 -5.08 6.79
N ARG A 124 4.80 -4.85 6.08
CA ARG A 124 3.78 -3.88 6.50
C ARG A 124 3.18 -4.25 7.86
N ILE A 125 2.90 -5.52 8.12
CA ILE A 125 2.41 -5.97 9.43
C ILE A 125 3.40 -5.62 10.54
N PHE A 126 4.68 -5.89 10.34
CA PHE A 126 5.71 -5.53 11.33
C PHE A 126 5.80 -4.03 11.56
N ILE A 127 5.70 -3.21 10.51
CA ILE A 127 5.66 -1.74 10.63
C ILE A 127 4.44 -1.29 11.44
N TRP A 128 3.25 -1.84 11.16
CA TRP A 128 2.04 -1.53 11.91
C TRP A 128 2.14 -1.92 13.38
N LEU A 129 2.71 -3.09 13.66
CA LEU A 129 2.93 -3.56 15.03
C LEU A 129 3.90 -2.65 15.78
N LEU A 130 5.01 -2.27 15.14
CA LEU A 130 5.99 -1.35 15.70
C LEU A 130 5.37 0.03 16.00
N LEU A 131 4.58 0.56 15.07
CA LEU A 131 3.89 1.83 15.22
C LEU A 131 2.88 1.79 16.38
N LEU A 132 2.16 0.67 16.52
CA LEU A 132 1.25 0.44 17.65
C LEU A 132 1.99 0.39 18.98
N LEU A 133 3.13 -0.30 19.06
CA LEU A 133 3.97 -0.33 20.27
C LEU A 133 4.48 1.06 20.65
N LEU A 134 4.91 1.87 19.67
CA LEU A 134 5.31 3.26 19.89
C LEU A 134 4.16 4.14 20.37
N CYS A 135 2.95 3.96 19.82
CA CYS A 135 1.78 4.69 20.30
C CYS A 135 1.44 4.34 21.76
N ILE A 136 1.54 3.07 22.14
CA ILE A 136 1.29 2.62 23.53
C ILE A 136 2.35 3.20 24.48
N SER A 137 3.63 3.15 24.11
CA SER A 137 4.70 3.67 24.98
C SER A 137 4.56 5.17 25.22
N LEU A 138 4.26 5.95 24.18
CA LEU A 138 4.00 7.39 24.29
C LEU A 138 2.77 7.68 25.16
N PHE A 139 1.71 6.90 25.03
CA PHE A 139 0.50 7.06 25.84
C PHE A 139 0.76 6.81 27.33
N ILE A 140 1.58 5.81 27.65
CA ILE A 140 2.01 5.53 29.03
C ILE A 140 2.87 6.68 29.56
N SER A 141 3.84 7.15 28.78
CA SER A 141 4.71 8.26 29.19
C SER A 141 3.98 9.60 29.37
N TYR A 142 2.92 9.87 28.62
CA TYR A 142 2.14 11.10 28.77
C TYR A 142 1.27 11.11 30.04
N LYS A 143 0.90 9.93 30.55
CA LYS A 143 0.03 9.79 31.73
C LYS A 143 0.80 9.88 33.05
N ILE A 144 2.12 9.72 33.02
CA ILE A 144 3.05 9.84 34.16
C ILE A 144 3.52 11.29 34.25
#